data_AF-A0A9N9CXC7-F1
#
_entry.id   AF-A0A9N9CXC7-F1
#
_cell.length_a   1.000
_cell.length_b   1.000
_cell.length_c   1.000
_cell.angle_alpha   90.00
_cell.angle_beta   90.00
_cell.angle_gamma   90.00
#
_symmetry.space_group_name_H-M   'P 1'
#
loop_
_entity.id
_entity.type
_entity.pdbx_description
1 polymer ?
#
loop_
_entity_poly.entity_id
_entity_poly.type
_entity_poly.pdbx_seq_one_letter_code
_entity_poly.pdbx_strand_id
1 'polypeptide(L)'
;MPTVNVDKEELYKILGKNYTTDEFRELCFEFGIELEEDTSEKEMASKEVGEVKAEGLSDRPILKIDIPANRKRTLVAIGTHDMDTLKGPFTYEALPPKEINFCPLNQTKKFNAEELMTFYENDKHLGKFLHIIRDSPVYPVIYDSNRVVCSMPPIINGDHSKITLNTKNVFIECTATDLTKAKIVLNTVVTMFSEYCEQPFT
;
A
#
# COMPACT_ATOMS: atom_id res chain seq x y z
N MET A 1 -9.92 11.13 -3.89
CA MET A 1 -9.14 11.62 -2.74
C MET A 1 -8.08 10.60 -2.24
N PRO A 2 -8.28 9.60 -1.33
CA PRO A 2 -7.34 8.48 -1.16
C PRO A 2 -7.51 7.42 -2.27
N THR A 3 -7.21 7.81 -3.50
CA THR A 3 -7.65 7.18 -4.75
C THR A 3 -6.78 6.00 -5.20
N VAL A 4 -7.40 5.01 -5.83
CA VAL A 4 -6.75 3.95 -6.63
C VAL A 4 -7.13 4.13 -8.10
N ASN A 5 -6.13 4.15 -8.97
CA ASN A 5 -6.31 4.16 -10.42
C ASN A 5 -6.38 2.70 -10.92
N VAL A 6 -7.43 2.33 -11.63
CA VAL A 6 -7.64 0.97 -12.16
C VAL A 6 -7.81 1.01 -13.67
N ASP A 7 -7.17 0.10 -14.40
CA ASP A 7 -7.39 -0.06 -15.84
C ASP A 7 -8.82 -0.54 -16.10
N LYS A 8 -9.60 0.26 -16.84
CA LYS A 8 -11.04 0.03 -17.03
C LYS A 8 -11.32 -1.23 -17.85
N GLU A 9 -10.50 -1.47 -18.88
CA GLU A 9 -10.69 -2.59 -19.80
C GLU A 9 -10.37 -3.92 -19.11
N GLU A 10 -9.29 -3.95 -18.32
CA GLU A 10 -8.91 -5.12 -17.54
C GLU A 10 -9.91 -5.39 -16.41
N LEU A 11 -10.38 -4.36 -15.69
CA LEU A 11 -11.40 -4.52 -14.66
C LEU A 11 -12.71 -5.06 -15.22
N TYR A 12 -13.23 -4.53 -16.33
CA TYR A 12 -14.49 -4.98 -16.92
C TYR A 12 -14.37 -6.39 -17.52
N LYS A 13 -13.19 -6.77 -18.01
CA LYS A 13 -12.87 -8.13 -18.43
C LYS A 13 -12.89 -9.11 -17.24
N ILE A 14 -12.34 -8.73 -16.08
CA ILE A 14 -12.37 -9.52 -14.85
C ILE A 14 -13.81 -9.65 -14.31
N LEU A 15 -14.58 -8.56 -14.31
CA LEU A 15 -15.99 -8.56 -13.89
C LEU A 15 -16.93 -9.30 -14.87
N GLY A 16 -16.45 -9.68 -16.07
CA GLY A 16 -17.24 -10.36 -17.09
C GLY A 16 -18.36 -9.51 -17.72
N LYS A 17 -18.44 -8.21 -17.39
CA LYS A 17 -19.44 -7.27 -17.89
C LYS A 17 -18.76 -5.92 -18.17
N ASN A 18 -19.12 -5.33 -19.32
CA ASN A 18 -18.85 -3.91 -19.58
C ASN A 18 -19.95 -3.07 -18.92
N TYR A 19 -19.56 -2.09 -18.12
CA TYR A 19 -20.47 -1.16 -17.44
C TYR A 19 -20.40 0.23 -18.08
N THR A 20 -21.54 0.90 -18.19
CA THR A 20 -21.55 2.36 -18.36
C THR A 20 -21.00 3.04 -17.09
N THR A 21 -20.53 4.28 -17.20
CA THR A 21 -19.97 5.02 -16.06
C THR A 21 -20.97 5.15 -14.90
N ASP A 22 -22.27 5.30 -15.20
CA ASP A 22 -23.30 5.44 -14.18
C ASP A 22 -23.70 4.10 -13.55
N GLU A 23 -23.75 2.99 -14.30
CA GLU A 23 -23.88 1.65 -13.72
C GLU A 23 -22.69 1.30 -12.81
N PHE A 24 -21.47 1.73 -13.18
CA PHE A 24 -20.29 1.49 -12.37
C PHE A 24 -20.24 2.39 -11.12
N ARG A 25 -20.76 3.63 -11.20
CA ARG A 25 -20.98 4.49 -10.02
C ARG A 25 -21.93 3.86 -9.01
N GLU A 26 -23.06 3.33 -9.48
CA GLU A 26 -24.04 2.66 -8.61
C GLU A 26 -23.43 1.41 -7.96
N LEU A 27 -22.70 0.60 -8.73
CA LEU A 27 -21.95 -0.55 -8.20
C LEU A 27 -20.92 -0.13 -7.15
N CYS A 28 -20.16 0.95 -7.38
CA CYS A 28 -19.26 1.50 -6.38
C CYS A 28 -20.01 1.88 -5.10
N PHE A 29 -21.15 2.58 -5.22
CA PHE A 29 -21.97 3.01 -4.09
C PHE A 29 -22.52 1.83 -3.28
N GLU A 30 -23.02 0.77 -3.93
CA GLU A 30 -23.46 -0.48 -3.28
C GLU A 30 -22.35 -1.12 -2.43
N PHE A 31 -21.10 -1.02 -2.90
CA PHE A 31 -19.90 -1.56 -2.21
C PHE A 31 -19.24 -0.56 -1.23
N GLY A 32 -19.80 0.64 -1.06
CA GLY A 32 -19.29 1.65 -0.13
C GLY A 32 -17.96 2.29 -0.56
N ILE A 33 -17.67 2.29 -1.86
CA ILE A 33 -16.55 2.97 -2.52
C ILE A 33 -17.10 4.05 -3.46
N GLU A 34 -16.26 4.99 -3.91
CA GLU A 34 -16.71 6.12 -4.73
C GLU A 34 -15.93 6.20 -6.04
N LEU A 35 -16.60 6.33 -7.19
CA LEU A 35 -15.91 6.62 -8.45
C LEU A 35 -15.68 8.13 -8.56
N GLU A 36 -14.45 8.57 -8.34
CA GLU A 36 -14.02 9.97 -8.42
C GLU A 36 -13.96 10.46 -9.87
N GLU A 37 -13.38 9.67 -10.78
CA GLU A 37 -13.22 10.04 -12.19
C GLU A 37 -13.15 8.79 -13.11
N ASP A 38 -13.57 8.96 -14.37
CA ASP A 38 -13.45 8.00 -15.47
C ASP A 38 -12.76 8.77 -16.60
N THR A 39 -11.48 8.48 -16.87
CA THR A 39 -10.59 9.35 -17.66
C THR A 39 -9.42 8.57 -18.28
N SER A 40 -8.38 9.21 -18.81
CA SER A 40 -7.15 8.56 -19.30
C SER A 40 -5.89 9.33 -18.86
N GLU A 41 -4.69 8.76 -19.00
CA GLU A 41 -3.44 9.46 -18.69
C GLU A 41 -3.30 10.76 -19.49
N LYS A 42 -3.68 10.71 -20.77
CA LYS A 42 -3.66 11.85 -21.69
C LYS A 42 -4.69 12.91 -21.32
N GLU A 43 -5.91 12.53 -20.93
CA GLU A 43 -6.91 13.50 -20.45
C GLU A 43 -6.49 14.18 -19.15
N MET A 44 -5.94 13.42 -18.20
CA MET A 44 -5.40 13.96 -16.95
C MET A 44 -4.27 14.96 -17.22
N ALA A 45 -3.30 14.60 -18.06
CA ALA A 45 -2.21 15.50 -18.44
C ALA A 45 -2.71 16.73 -19.22
N SER A 46 -3.73 16.57 -20.08
CA SER A 46 -4.32 17.71 -20.80
C SER A 46 -4.96 18.72 -19.84
N LYS A 47 -5.60 18.25 -18.76
CA LYS A 47 -6.18 19.09 -17.69
C LYS A 47 -5.11 19.77 -16.82
N GLU A 48 -3.99 19.10 -16.52
CA GLU A 48 -2.96 19.63 -15.61
C GLU A 48 -1.86 20.46 -16.28
N VAL A 49 -1.36 20.03 -17.45
CA VAL A 49 -0.16 20.58 -18.10
C VAL A 49 -0.37 21.01 -19.56
N GLY A 50 -1.60 20.86 -20.09
CA GLY A 50 -2.01 21.29 -21.42
C GLY A 50 -1.75 20.25 -22.52
N GLU A 51 -2.58 20.28 -23.57
CA GLU A 51 -2.62 19.29 -24.65
C GLU A 51 -1.25 18.99 -25.28
N VAL A 52 -0.42 20.02 -25.52
CA VAL A 52 0.93 19.90 -26.11
C VAL A 52 1.88 19.04 -25.27
N LYS A 53 1.65 18.91 -23.96
CA LYS A 53 2.43 18.04 -23.06
C LYS A 53 1.77 16.69 -22.79
N ALA A 54 0.51 16.51 -23.19
CA ALA A 54 -0.18 15.23 -23.17
C ALA A 54 0.06 14.42 -24.46
N GLU A 55 0.60 15.04 -25.51
CA GLU A 55 0.90 14.42 -26.80
C GLU A 55 1.91 13.25 -26.63
N GLY A 56 1.44 12.02 -26.89
CA GLY A 56 2.21 10.78 -26.70
C GLY A 56 1.87 9.98 -25.44
N LEU A 57 0.99 10.47 -24.56
CA LEU A 57 0.46 9.69 -23.42
C LEU A 57 -0.69 8.77 -23.83
N SER A 58 -0.99 7.79 -22.97
CA SER A 58 -2.01 6.77 -23.22
C SER A 58 -3.43 7.34 -23.16
N ASP A 59 -4.22 7.05 -24.21
CA ASP A 59 -5.68 7.22 -24.23
C ASP A 59 -6.43 6.05 -23.53
N ARG A 60 -5.70 5.05 -22.99
CA ARG A 60 -6.33 3.88 -22.34
C ARG A 60 -7.11 4.31 -21.09
N PRO A 61 -8.38 3.89 -20.95
CA PRO A 61 -9.26 4.41 -19.91
C PRO A 61 -8.94 3.85 -18.51
N ILE A 62 -9.00 4.75 -17.53
CA ILE A 62 -8.65 4.57 -16.13
C ILE A 62 -9.81 5.04 -15.25
N LEU A 63 -10.20 4.19 -14.30
CA LEU A 63 -11.16 4.50 -13.25
C LEU A 63 -10.41 4.94 -11.99
N LYS A 64 -10.69 6.15 -11.51
CA LYS A 64 -10.21 6.66 -10.22
C LYS A 64 -11.25 6.32 -9.14
N ILE A 65 -10.91 5.38 -8.26
CA ILE A 65 -11.81 4.87 -7.23
C ILE A 65 -11.29 5.28 -5.85
N ASP A 66 -12.13 5.99 -5.09
CA ASP A 66 -11.86 6.40 -3.73
C ASP A 66 -12.16 5.28 -2.73
N ILE A 67 -11.14 4.88 -1.96
CA ILE A 67 -11.23 3.75 -1.01
C ILE A 67 -11.18 4.28 0.44
N PRO A 68 -12.32 4.36 1.15
CA PRO A 68 -12.36 4.94 2.50
C PRO A 68 -11.76 4.04 3.60
N ALA A 69 -11.53 2.75 3.31
CA ALA A 69 -11.25 1.70 4.31
C ALA A 69 -10.07 1.98 5.25
N ASN A 70 -8.95 2.52 4.75
CA ASN A 70 -7.68 2.58 5.49
C ASN A 70 -7.41 3.91 6.23
N ARG A 71 -8.30 4.92 6.16
CA ARG A 71 -8.17 6.25 6.83
C ARG A 71 -6.72 6.76 6.98
N LYS A 72 -5.95 6.84 5.88
CA LYS A 72 -4.56 7.31 5.88
C LYS A 72 -3.66 6.57 6.90
N ARG A 73 -3.76 5.24 6.97
CA ARG A 73 -2.97 4.34 7.85
C ARG A 73 -3.17 4.50 9.36
N THR A 74 -4.08 5.36 9.81
CA THR A 74 -4.36 5.55 11.26
C THR A 74 -5.14 4.39 11.90
N LEU A 75 -5.87 3.60 11.09
CA LEU A 75 -6.62 2.43 11.57
C LEU A 75 -5.92 1.11 11.27
N VAL A 76 -5.38 0.95 10.07
CA VAL A 76 -4.74 -0.28 9.58
C VAL A 76 -3.53 0.08 8.70
N ALA A 77 -2.42 -0.62 8.90
CA ALA A 77 -1.25 -0.57 8.03
C ALA A 77 -0.84 -1.99 7.62
N ILE A 78 -0.63 -2.17 6.31
CA ILE A 78 -0.28 -3.44 5.67
C ILE A 78 1.17 -3.36 5.23
N GLY A 79 1.96 -4.38 5.53
CA GLY A 79 3.28 -4.60 4.95
C GLY A 79 3.20 -5.75 3.94
N THR A 80 3.83 -5.62 2.79
CA THR A 80 4.06 -6.72 1.84
C THR A 80 5.56 -6.94 1.65
N HIS A 81 5.97 -8.20 1.75
CA HIS A 81 7.37 -8.58 1.90
C HIS A 81 7.69 -9.80 1.04
N ASP A 82 8.87 -9.83 0.43
CA ASP A 82 9.36 -11.01 -0.27
C ASP A 82 9.72 -12.08 0.77
N MET A 83 8.89 -13.12 0.87
CA MET A 83 9.06 -14.17 1.88
C MET A 83 10.33 -14.99 1.66
N ASP A 84 10.84 -15.06 0.43
CA ASP A 84 12.07 -15.81 0.10
C ASP A 84 13.34 -15.09 0.63
N THR A 85 13.20 -13.81 1.01
CA THR A 85 14.26 -13.02 1.68
C THR A 85 14.17 -13.06 3.22
N LEU A 86 13.08 -13.58 3.77
CA LEU A 86 12.74 -13.56 5.20
C LEU A 86 12.88 -14.93 5.86
N LYS A 87 12.98 -14.94 7.19
CA LYS A 87 13.05 -16.20 7.96
C LYS A 87 12.26 -16.14 9.25
N GLY A 88 11.15 -16.88 9.30
CA GLY A 88 10.35 -17.05 10.51
C GLY A 88 11.07 -17.85 11.62
N PRO A 89 10.60 -17.81 12.88
CA PRO A 89 9.43 -17.07 13.35
C PRO A 89 9.65 -15.54 13.33
N PHE A 90 8.54 -14.81 13.24
CA PHE A 90 8.52 -13.35 13.28
C PHE A 90 8.07 -12.84 14.65
N THR A 91 8.52 -11.66 15.05
CA THR A 91 8.04 -10.98 16.27
C THR A 91 7.52 -9.58 15.96
N TYR A 92 6.50 -9.16 16.69
CA TYR A 92 5.98 -7.79 16.69
C TYR A 92 6.25 -7.18 18.06
N GLU A 93 7.08 -6.14 18.09
CA GLU A 93 7.63 -5.53 19.30
C GLU A 93 7.44 -4.01 19.28
N ALA A 94 7.58 -3.38 20.44
CA ALA A 94 7.64 -1.92 20.55
C ALA A 94 8.92 -1.55 21.33
N LEU A 95 9.84 -0.85 20.67
CA LEU A 95 11.17 -0.54 21.20
C LEU A 95 11.45 0.98 21.14
N PRO A 96 12.36 1.51 21.98
CA PRO A 96 12.81 2.89 21.87
C PRO A 96 13.37 3.20 20.46
N PRO A 97 13.05 4.37 19.86
CA PRO A 97 13.42 4.67 18.46
C PRO A 97 14.92 4.56 18.13
N LYS A 98 15.79 4.80 19.12
CA LYS A 98 17.25 4.69 18.97
C LYS A 98 17.76 3.25 18.83
N GLU A 99 16.99 2.26 19.29
CA GLU A 99 17.37 0.84 19.26
C GLU A 99 17.00 0.18 17.92
N ILE A 100 15.97 0.69 17.24
CA ILE A 100 15.50 0.18 15.95
C ILE A 100 16.42 0.71 14.83
N ASN A 101 17.24 -0.16 14.24
CA ASN A 101 18.25 0.20 13.24
C ASN A 101 18.09 -0.62 11.95
N PHE A 102 17.75 0.02 10.83
CA PHE A 102 17.51 -0.68 9.57
C PHE A 102 17.73 0.17 8.33
N CYS A 103 17.67 -0.46 7.15
CA CYS A 103 17.68 0.22 5.86
C CYS A 103 16.24 0.30 5.34
N PRO A 104 15.63 1.50 5.28
CA PRO A 104 14.24 1.67 4.85
C PRO A 104 14.11 1.54 3.32
N LEU A 105 12.91 1.20 2.86
CA LEU A 105 12.60 0.96 1.45
C LEU A 105 13.14 2.05 0.50
N ASN A 106 13.79 1.61 -0.58
CA ASN A 106 14.45 2.44 -1.60
C ASN A 106 15.58 3.34 -1.08
N GLN A 107 16.17 3.04 0.08
CA GLN A 107 17.41 3.67 0.56
C GLN A 107 18.54 2.65 0.62
N THR A 108 19.79 3.14 0.58
CA THR A 108 21.01 2.32 0.74
C THR A 108 21.70 2.53 2.09
N LYS A 109 21.37 3.63 2.79
CA LYS A 109 21.91 3.97 4.11
C LYS A 109 21.06 3.31 5.20
N LYS A 110 21.69 2.80 6.26
CA LYS A 110 21.02 2.45 7.51
C LYS A 110 20.75 3.70 8.35
N PHE A 111 19.61 3.73 9.02
CA PHE A 111 19.19 4.77 9.95
C PHE A 111 18.70 4.10 11.24
N ASN A 112 18.82 4.79 12.38
CA ASN A 112 17.94 4.49 13.51
C ASN A 112 16.56 5.14 13.29
N ALA A 113 15.53 4.73 14.02
CA ALA A 113 14.18 5.22 13.77
C ALA A 113 13.97 6.71 14.16
N GLU A 114 14.80 7.28 15.03
CA GLU A 114 14.77 8.72 15.36
C GLU A 114 15.31 9.57 14.19
N GLU A 115 16.45 9.17 13.62
CA GLU A 115 17.01 9.75 12.39
C GLU A 115 16.02 9.62 11.22
N LEU A 116 15.38 8.45 11.10
CA LEU A 116 14.41 8.14 10.05
C LEU A 116 13.19 9.09 10.08
N MET A 117 12.69 9.40 11.28
CA MET A 117 11.58 10.34 11.48
C MET A 117 11.96 11.78 11.13
N THR A 118 13.24 12.15 11.25
CA THR A 118 13.73 13.46 10.82
C THR A 118 13.95 13.49 9.30
N PHE A 119 14.50 12.42 8.74
CA PHE A 119 14.78 12.28 7.31
C PHE A 119 13.52 12.40 6.45
N TYR A 120 12.41 11.76 6.85
CA TYR A 120 11.14 11.83 6.11
C TYR A 120 10.22 12.99 6.50
N GLU A 121 10.65 13.90 7.39
CA GLU A 121 9.79 14.99 7.89
C GLU A 121 9.23 15.89 6.77
N ASN A 122 10.06 16.19 5.78
CA ASN A 122 9.70 17.00 4.62
C ASN A 122 9.26 16.16 3.41
N ASP A 123 9.10 14.83 3.56
CA ASP A 123 8.68 13.96 2.47
C ASP A 123 7.17 14.10 2.19
N LYS A 124 6.82 14.35 0.92
CA LYS A 124 5.43 14.59 0.49
C LYS A 124 4.50 13.39 0.71
N HIS A 125 5.03 12.18 0.77
CA HIS A 125 4.26 10.94 0.89
C HIS A 125 4.28 10.38 2.30
N LEU A 126 5.43 10.43 3.00
CA LEU A 126 5.64 9.81 4.31
C LEU A 126 5.53 10.80 5.48
N GLY A 127 5.91 12.07 5.30
CA GLY A 127 5.87 13.11 6.35
C GLY A 127 4.48 13.21 7.01
N LYS A 128 3.43 13.07 6.21
CA LYS A 128 2.02 13.06 6.66
C LYS A 128 1.62 11.87 7.56
N PHE A 129 2.44 10.83 7.71
CA PHE A 129 2.16 9.67 8.57
C PHE A 129 3.03 9.62 9.84
N LEU A 130 4.13 10.36 9.91
CA LEU A 130 5.09 10.27 11.02
C LEU A 130 4.45 10.57 12.38
N HIS A 131 3.54 11.55 12.41
CA HIS A 131 2.79 11.96 13.60
C HIS A 131 1.96 10.84 14.26
N ILE A 132 1.71 9.71 13.58
CA ILE A 132 0.91 8.61 14.14
C ILE A 132 1.64 7.95 15.32
N ILE A 133 2.98 7.89 15.29
CA ILE A 133 3.78 7.27 16.35
C ILE A 133 4.88 8.18 16.91
N ARG A 134 5.19 9.33 16.29
CA ARG A 134 6.35 10.18 16.64
C ARG A 134 6.43 10.55 18.14
N ASP A 135 5.30 10.82 18.77
CA ASP A 135 5.26 11.25 20.19
C ASP A 135 5.25 10.06 21.18
N SER A 136 5.26 8.82 20.68
CA SER A 136 5.34 7.61 21.50
C SER A 136 6.77 7.37 22.00
N PRO A 137 6.97 6.95 23.27
CA PRO A 137 8.29 6.58 23.77
C PRO A 137 8.87 5.31 23.11
N VAL A 138 8.03 4.53 22.43
CA VAL A 138 8.39 3.29 21.72
C VAL A 138 7.71 3.24 20.36
N TYR A 139 8.42 2.78 19.33
CA TYR A 139 7.85 2.58 17.99
C TYR A 139 7.64 1.08 17.73
N PRO A 140 6.53 0.70 17.06
CA PRO A 140 6.28 -0.67 16.70
C PRO A 140 7.20 -1.11 15.55
N VAL A 141 7.67 -2.35 15.62
CA VAL A 141 8.64 -2.93 14.69
C VAL A 141 8.39 -4.42 14.53
N ILE A 142 8.56 -4.92 13.31
CA ILE A 142 8.48 -6.37 13.01
C ILE A 142 9.88 -6.87 12.70
N TYR A 143 10.28 -7.96 13.36
CA TYR A 143 11.55 -8.64 13.14
C TYR A 143 11.36 -10.06 12.60
N ASP A 144 12.33 -10.52 11.81
CA ASP A 144 12.53 -11.93 11.51
C ASP A 144 13.36 -12.64 12.60
N SER A 145 13.53 -13.96 12.46
CA SER A 145 14.31 -14.78 13.38
C SER A 145 15.81 -14.46 13.42
N ASN A 146 16.34 -13.78 12.40
CA ASN A 146 17.72 -13.28 12.35
C ASN A 146 17.85 -11.86 12.96
N ARG A 147 16.76 -11.30 13.51
CA ARG A 147 16.68 -9.92 14.04
C ARG A 147 16.90 -8.83 12.98
N VAL A 148 16.50 -9.10 11.74
CA VAL A 148 16.40 -8.10 10.67
C VAL A 148 15.00 -7.48 10.71
N VAL A 149 14.92 -6.14 10.58
CA VAL A 149 13.64 -5.41 10.58
C VAL A 149 12.90 -5.61 9.26
N CYS A 150 11.78 -6.32 9.29
CA CYS A 150 10.82 -6.43 8.19
C CYS A 150 10.19 -5.06 7.89
N SER A 151 9.62 -4.43 8.91
CA SER A 151 8.96 -3.13 8.78
C SER A 151 8.94 -2.36 10.10
N MET A 152 8.71 -1.05 10.00
CA MET A 152 8.37 -0.17 11.11
C MET A 152 6.98 0.45 10.84
N PRO A 153 5.89 -0.25 11.23
CA PRO A 153 4.53 0.24 10.99
C PRO A 153 4.25 1.55 11.74
N PRO A 154 3.28 2.37 11.30
CA PRO A 154 2.60 2.36 10.00
C PRO A 154 3.41 3.09 8.91
N ILE A 155 4.73 3.29 9.14
CA ILE A 155 5.55 4.25 8.37
C ILE A 155 6.12 3.61 7.11
N ILE A 156 7.03 2.63 7.24
CA ILE A 156 7.80 2.11 6.10
C ILE A 156 8.34 0.69 6.32
N ASN A 157 8.50 -0.04 5.22
CA ASN A 157 9.11 -1.37 5.18
C ASN A 157 10.64 -1.28 5.10
N GLY A 158 11.34 -2.34 5.48
CA GLY A 158 12.76 -2.50 5.22
C GLY A 158 13.03 -2.85 3.75
N ASP A 159 14.13 -2.34 3.19
CA ASP A 159 14.50 -2.57 1.78
C ASP A 159 14.89 -4.03 1.51
N HIS A 160 15.41 -4.73 2.52
CA HIS A 160 15.89 -6.11 2.38
C HIS A 160 14.80 -7.11 1.94
N SER A 161 13.54 -6.82 2.28
CA SER A 161 12.36 -7.64 2.00
C SER A 161 11.46 -7.06 0.92
N LYS A 162 12.00 -6.18 0.07
CA LYS A 162 11.27 -5.45 -0.96
C LYS A 162 10.71 -6.39 -2.04
N ILE A 163 9.40 -6.27 -2.29
CA ILE A 163 8.73 -6.91 -3.43
C ILE A 163 9.33 -6.43 -4.76
N THR A 164 9.54 -7.37 -5.69
CA THR A 164 9.95 -7.11 -7.08
C THR A 164 9.07 -7.90 -8.05
N LEU A 165 9.21 -7.65 -9.36
CA LEU A 165 8.54 -8.45 -10.40
C LEU A 165 8.97 -9.94 -10.42
N ASN A 166 10.04 -10.31 -9.70
CA ASN A 166 10.53 -11.68 -9.59
C ASN A 166 10.07 -12.38 -8.30
N THR A 167 9.44 -11.66 -7.37
CA THR A 167 8.98 -12.21 -6.09
C THR A 167 7.89 -13.25 -6.32
N LYS A 168 8.03 -14.43 -5.70
CA LYS A 168 7.05 -15.53 -5.83
C LYS A 168 6.23 -15.74 -4.56
N ASN A 169 6.90 -15.76 -3.42
CA ASN A 169 6.25 -15.95 -2.13
C ASN A 169 6.12 -14.60 -1.42
N VAL A 170 4.91 -14.22 -1.02
CA VAL A 170 4.62 -12.94 -0.38
C VAL A 170 4.22 -13.16 1.07
N PHE A 171 4.96 -12.56 2.00
CA PHE A 171 4.55 -12.41 3.39
C PHE A 171 3.77 -11.11 3.54
N ILE A 172 2.65 -11.17 4.27
CA ILE A 172 1.75 -10.03 4.48
C ILE A 172 1.48 -9.89 5.98
N GLU A 173 2.00 -8.82 6.59
CA GLU A 173 1.54 -8.38 7.91
C GLU A 173 0.41 -7.35 7.81
N CYS A 174 -0.42 -7.32 8.85
CA CYS A 174 -1.45 -6.33 9.05
C CYS A 174 -1.43 -5.87 10.50
N THR A 175 -1.08 -4.60 10.73
CA THR A 175 -1.07 -3.97 12.06
C THR A 175 -2.21 -2.97 12.17
N ALA A 176 -2.89 -2.94 13.31
CA ALA A 176 -4.06 -2.10 13.52
C ALA A 176 -4.33 -1.87 15.01
N THR A 177 -5.09 -0.83 15.31
CA THR A 177 -5.72 -0.60 16.62
C THR A 177 -7.07 -1.32 16.76
N ASP A 178 -7.63 -1.82 15.65
CA ASP A 178 -8.89 -2.56 15.58
C ASP A 178 -8.67 -3.92 14.89
N LEU A 179 -8.84 -5.01 15.65
CA LEU A 179 -8.63 -6.38 15.18
C LEU A 179 -9.63 -6.80 14.10
N THR A 180 -10.87 -6.30 14.14
CA THR A 180 -11.90 -6.63 13.14
C THR A 180 -11.54 -5.99 11.82
N LYS A 181 -11.09 -4.73 11.83
CA LYS A 181 -10.60 -4.03 10.63
C LYS A 181 -9.33 -4.70 10.08
N ALA A 182 -8.39 -5.10 10.94
CA ALA A 182 -7.20 -5.83 10.51
C ALA A 182 -7.55 -7.13 9.76
N LYS A 183 -8.48 -7.93 10.32
CA LYS A 183 -8.94 -9.18 9.71
C LYS A 183 -9.66 -8.95 8.39
N ILE A 184 -10.55 -7.97 8.31
CA ILE A 184 -11.25 -7.64 7.05
C ILE A 184 -10.23 -7.25 5.97
N VAL A 185 -9.33 -6.31 6.27
CA VAL A 185 -8.31 -5.84 5.33
C VAL A 185 -7.36 -6.95 4.89
N LEU A 186 -6.87 -7.78 5.83
CA LEU A 186 -6.00 -8.91 5.51
C LEU A 186 -6.73 -9.93 4.64
N ASN A 187 -7.97 -10.30 4.98
CA ASN A 187 -8.77 -11.22 4.18
C ASN A 187 -9.01 -10.66 2.77
N THR A 188 -9.35 -9.37 2.63
CA THR A 188 -9.53 -8.74 1.32
C THR A 188 -8.27 -8.86 0.46
N VAL A 189 -7.10 -8.51 1.00
CA VAL A 189 -5.83 -8.62 0.25
C VAL A 189 -5.53 -10.08 -0.11
N VAL A 190 -5.60 -11.02 0.84
CA VAL A 190 -5.30 -12.43 0.58
C VAL A 190 -6.26 -13.02 -0.45
N THR A 191 -7.57 -12.79 -0.32
CA THR A 191 -8.56 -13.26 -1.30
C THR A 191 -8.31 -12.67 -2.67
N MET A 192 -8.10 -11.35 -2.79
CA MET A 192 -7.84 -10.71 -4.10
C MET A 192 -6.56 -11.21 -4.78
N PHE A 193 -5.50 -11.52 -4.04
CA PHE A 193 -4.26 -12.00 -4.65
C PHE A 193 -4.21 -13.53 -4.82
N SER A 194 -5.08 -14.28 -4.13
CA SER A 194 -5.08 -15.75 -4.16
C SER A 194 -5.44 -16.37 -5.51
N GLU A 195 -6.16 -15.65 -6.37
CA GLU A 195 -6.46 -16.12 -7.74
C GLU A 195 -5.21 -16.18 -8.65
N TYR A 196 -4.16 -15.42 -8.32
CA TYR A 196 -2.88 -15.38 -9.04
C TYR A 196 -1.82 -16.34 -8.48
N CYS A 197 -2.14 -17.11 -7.43
CA CYS A 197 -1.25 -18.12 -6.87
C CYS A 197 -1.22 -19.39 -7.74
N GLU A 198 -0.09 -20.11 -7.74
CA GLU A 198 0.06 -21.40 -8.47
C GLU A 198 -0.99 -22.43 -8.06
N GLN A 199 -1.40 -22.40 -6.78
CA GLN A 199 -2.60 -23.08 -6.29
C GLN A 199 -3.62 -22.01 -5.91
N PRO A 200 -4.65 -21.75 -6.75
CA PRO A 200 -5.70 -20.81 -6.43
C PRO A 200 -6.49 -21.23 -5.20
N PHE A 201 -6.94 -20.25 -4.41
CA PHE A 201 -7.83 -20.50 -3.28
C PHE A 201 -9.27 -20.76 -3.78
N THR A 202 -9.84 -21.91 -3.44
CA THR A 202 -11.17 -22.39 -3.86
C THR A 202 -12.20 -22.35 -2.75
#